data_AF-A0A2D5EVI3-F1
#
_entry.id   AF-A0A2D5EVI3-F1
#
_cell.length_a   1.000
_cell.length_b   1.000
_cell.length_c   1.000
_cell.angle_alpha   90.00
_cell.angle_beta   90.00
_cell.angle_gamma   90.00
#
_symmetry.space_group_name_H-M   'P 1'
#
loop_
_entity.id
_entity.type
_entity.pdbx_description
1 polymer ?
#
loop_
_entity_poly.entity_id
_entity_poly.type
_entity_poly.pdbx_seq_one_letter_code
_entity_poly.pdbx_strand_id
1 'polypeptide(L)'
;MRALSLLLLVAACGPRTRGVAAPRFAARRAEAPACATGLRLDYRVEGPAGPWRWEVLRRGARYVERRTPLVQGRSQDARALVLGRTEEGAAFVRVGAGPARPAGDLLRAQIATRASLFGGALACDAGAGWRRRGAEYFYRPPEGQTLAFLLAHPGALPEAWDHTDLAGRLQVCESLEWRGPVPAGGTCRSTHSFDRRVRPRALETRFALEVVQRTRQDPPWARRGPVAEPLEGTHAVPLPDPLRPSVRVAFGDGPPLELLVDTGAPFTVLDARAARRAGVARYGDVPLYADPPWLPAGEREVAVADRVALGALTLPAMALWVQDGLGAALGEADGLLGLDVLRHLLLDVDAPAGELRFHAPDAFEPRGARPDATLRDFGGRHRVRVPGAVAGVGEGSFIVDTGATLAAAVDAPGMRTAYPRRDATPVPRAFSERPGAVDHAVRLRGLRLGPYPFPATEAWARYEVRDRFDGRGLGLVGMGTLRFFRVVVDARAGEVHLWESDAYRVLRRYGVEIGEEEGRVVLRRVERGPLSAARLRGGEVLRAIEGLPVRDAAQARRLLLGVRGGRVHLRVGLPWGEAEVVAASR
;
A
#
# COMPACT_ATOMS: atom_id res chain seq x y z
N MET A 1 26.59 26.40 19.98
CA MET A 1 25.44 26.00 19.12
C MET A 1 25.82 24.75 18.34
N ARG A 2 25.50 23.56 18.86
CA ARG A 2 25.76 22.26 18.20
C ARG A 2 24.42 21.53 18.08
N ALA A 3 23.99 21.28 16.86
CA ALA A 3 22.74 20.60 16.55
C ALA A 3 22.89 19.09 16.73
N LEU A 4 22.01 18.52 17.57
CA LEU A 4 21.84 17.11 17.83
C LEU A 4 21.32 16.41 16.56
N SER A 5 22.09 15.46 16.01
CA SER A 5 21.62 14.54 14.96
C SER A 5 21.13 13.26 15.64
N LEU A 6 19.81 13.09 15.73
CA LEU A 6 19.19 11.86 16.23
C LEU A 6 19.04 10.87 15.04
N LEU A 7 19.92 9.87 14.99
CA LEU A 7 19.86 8.77 14.03
C LEU A 7 19.21 7.56 14.72
N LEU A 8 17.99 7.21 14.30
CA LEU A 8 17.27 6.01 14.72
C LEU A 8 17.84 4.80 13.96
N LEU A 9 18.84 4.16 14.54
CA LEU A 9 19.35 2.85 14.13
C LEU A 9 18.56 1.76 14.86
N VAL A 10 17.65 1.08 14.16
CA VAL A 10 17.12 -0.21 14.59
C VAL A 10 18.14 -1.28 14.18
N ALA A 11 19.12 -1.54 15.04
CA ALA A 11 20.06 -2.64 14.88
C ALA A 11 19.53 -3.89 15.60
N ALA A 12 19.26 -4.94 14.83
CA ALA A 12 19.01 -6.28 15.32
C ALA A 12 20.35 -6.98 15.65
N CYS A 13 20.91 -6.67 16.82
CA CYS A 13 21.95 -7.48 17.46
C CYS A 13 21.65 -7.52 18.96
N GLY A 14 21.25 -8.68 19.47
CA GLY A 14 20.91 -8.87 20.88
C GLY A 14 22.13 -9.28 21.70
N PRO A 15 22.64 -8.45 22.64
CA PRO A 15 23.43 -8.96 23.74
C PRO A 15 22.49 -9.56 24.81
N ARG A 16 22.90 -10.67 25.42
CA ARG A 16 22.29 -11.18 26.67
C ARG A 16 22.43 -10.10 27.74
N THR A 17 21.36 -9.37 28.00
CA THR A 17 21.31 -8.38 29.08
C THR A 17 21.04 -9.09 30.41
N ARG A 18 21.93 -8.90 31.38
CA ARG A 18 21.65 -9.21 32.80
C ARG A 18 20.38 -8.43 33.18
N GLY A 19 19.39 -9.12 33.73
CA GLY A 19 18.07 -8.57 34.04
C GLY A 19 18.16 -7.38 34.99
N VAL A 20 18.13 -6.17 34.45
CA VAL A 20 17.84 -4.97 35.23
C VAL A 20 16.36 -5.08 35.60
N ALA A 21 16.07 -5.23 36.89
CA ALA A 21 14.71 -5.23 37.39
C ALA A 21 13.99 -3.97 36.88
N ALA A 22 12.91 -4.17 36.11
CA ALA A 22 12.14 -3.06 35.56
C ALA A 22 11.66 -2.18 36.72
N PRO A 23 11.87 -0.85 36.67
CA PRO A 23 11.25 0.04 37.63
C PRO A 23 9.74 -0.15 37.53
N ARG A 24 9.16 -0.82 38.53
CA ARG A 24 7.72 -0.90 38.67
C ARG A 24 7.27 0.52 38.89
N PHE A 25 6.50 1.06 37.96
CA PHE A 25 5.75 2.27 38.20
C PHE A 25 4.90 2.02 39.44
N ALA A 26 5.36 2.51 40.59
CA ALA A 26 4.59 2.53 41.82
C ALA A 26 3.56 3.65 41.73
N ALA A 27 2.75 3.68 40.66
CA ALA A 27 1.36 3.97 40.87
C ALA A 27 0.95 2.90 41.89
N ARG A 28 0.79 3.30 43.16
CA ARG A 28 0.48 2.37 44.25
C ARG A 28 -0.49 1.34 43.68
N ARG A 29 -0.12 0.05 43.74
CA ARG A 29 -1.12 -1.03 43.80
C ARG A 29 -1.91 -0.81 45.09
N ALA A 30 -2.60 0.33 45.22
CA ALA A 30 -3.79 0.39 46.01
C ALA A 30 -4.65 -0.68 45.33
N GLU A 31 -4.83 -1.78 46.05
CA GLU A 31 -5.73 -2.88 45.72
C GLU A 31 -6.88 -2.31 44.93
N ALA A 32 -6.82 -2.40 43.59
CA ALA A 32 -7.77 -1.69 42.76
C ALA A 32 -9.10 -2.37 43.06
N PRO A 33 -10.02 -1.74 43.81
CA PRO A 33 -11.28 -2.38 44.15
C PRO A 33 -11.91 -2.75 42.82
N ALA A 34 -12.31 -4.02 42.70
CA ALA A 34 -12.75 -4.67 41.48
C ALA A 34 -13.33 -3.65 40.47
N CYS A 35 -12.66 -3.53 39.32
CA CYS A 35 -12.92 -2.56 38.24
C CYS A 35 -14.31 -2.68 37.57
N ALA A 36 -15.35 -3.00 38.32
CA ALA A 36 -16.73 -3.10 37.86
C ALA A 36 -17.30 -1.73 37.44
N THR A 37 -16.77 -0.63 38.00
CA THR A 37 -17.17 0.72 37.58
C THR A 37 -16.23 1.21 36.49
N GLY A 38 -16.77 1.44 35.30
CA GLY A 38 -16.04 2.05 34.18
C GLY A 38 -15.85 3.55 34.35
N LEU A 39 -14.90 4.10 33.61
CA LEU A 39 -14.61 5.52 33.51
C LEU A 39 -14.98 6.00 32.11
N ARG A 40 -15.86 7.00 32.03
CA ARG A 40 -16.15 7.76 30.82
C ARG A 40 -15.44 9.11 30.89
N LEU A 41 -14.75 9.44 29.81
CA LEU A 41 -14.00 10.68 29.65
C LEU A 41 -14.49 11.36 28.38
N ASP A 42 -14.86 12.64 28.46
CA ASP A 42 -15.21 13.42 27.29
C ASP A 42 -14.17 14.53 27.10
N TYR A 43 -13.57 14.57 25.93
CA TYR A 43 -12.58 15.57 25.53
C TYR A 43 -13.12 16.43 24.40
N ARG A 44 -12.79 17.71 24.45
CA ARG A 44 -12.79 18.59 23.29
C ARG A 44 -11.40 18.61 22.68
N VAL A 45 -11.33 18.42 21.37
CA VAL A 45 -10.06 18.38 20.63
C VAL A 45 -10.12 19.39 19.49
N GLU A 46 -9.09 20.21 19.38
CA GLU A 46 -8.94 21.22 18.33
C GLU A 46 -7.67 20.91 17.55
N GLY A 47 -7.82 20.62 16.25
CA GLY A 47 -6.69 20.30 15.38
C GLY A 47 -6.88 20.87 13.97
N PRO A 48 -5.92 20.60 13.05
CA PRO A 48 -5.93 21.19 11.72
C PRO A 48 -7.12 20.77 10.86
N ALA A 49 -7.68 19.58 11.12
CA ALA A 49 -8.88 19.08 10.45
C ALA A 49 -10.19 19.67 11.01
N GLY A 50 -10.11 20.57 11.99
CA GLY A 50 -11.24 21.17 12.69
C GLY A 50 -11.43 20.63 14.11
N PRO A 51 -12.48 21.08 14.82
CA PRO A 51 -12.79 20.63 16.16
C PRO A 51 -13.48 19.26 16.18
N TRP A 52 -13.22 18.49 17.23
CA TRP A 52 -13.73 17.15 17.47
C TRP A 52 -14.17 17.00 18.93
N ARG A 53 -15.10 16.08 19.16
CA ARG A 53 -15.38 15.52 20.48
C ARG A 53 -14.82 14.10 20.53
N TRP A 54 -14.02 13.78 21.55
CA TRP A 54 -13.59 12.41 21.83
C TRP A 54 -14.24 11.92 23.11
N GLU A 55 -15.02 10.85 23.02
CA GLU A 55 -15.61 10.17 24.17
C GLU A 55 -14.85 8.85 24.37
N VAL A 56 -14.26 8.64 25.54
CA VAL A 56 -13.48 7.44 25.87
C VAL A 56 -14.17 6.70 27.01
N LEU A 57 -14.44 5.42 26.81
CA LEU A 57 -14.90 4.50 27.85
C LEU A 57 -13.80 3.50 28.17
N ARG A 58 -13.54 3.33 29.47
CA ARG A 58 -12.64 2.32 30.01
C ARG A 58 -13.37 1.48 31.07
N ARG A 59 -13.35 0.15 30.96
CA ARG A 59 -13.82 -0.76 32.03
C ARG A 59 -13.04 -2.06 31.99
N GLY A 60 -12.34 -2.40 33.08
CA GLY A 60 -11.52 -3.63 33.11
C GLY A 60 -10.49 -3.62 31.97
N ALA A 61 -10.51 -4.62 31.09
CA ALA A 61 -9.70 -4.69 29.86
C ALA A 61 -10.37 -4.04 28.62
N ARG A 62 -11.67 -3.71 28.69
CA ARG A 62 -12.42 -3.04 27.63
C ARG A 62 -11.99 -1.59 27.42
N TYR A 63 -11.86 -1.19 26.17
CA TYR A 63 -11.57 0.17 25.77
C TYR A 63 -12.46 0.55 24.59
N VAL A 64 -13.11 1.70 24.62
CA VAL A 64 -13.83 2.21 23.46
C VAL A 64 -13.61 3.71 23.37
N GLU A 65 -13.29 4.19 22.19
CA GLU A 65 -13.17 5.60 21.84
C GLU A 65 -14.17 5.91 20.74
N ARG A 66 -14.89 7.03 20.89
CA ARG A 66 -15.76 7.60 19.87
C ARG A 66 -15.25 8.99 19.52
N ARG A 67 -14.98 9.22 18.25
CA ARG A 67 -14.57 10.50 17.69
C ARG A 67 -15.71 11.07 16.85
N THR A 68 -16.15 12.28 17.18
CA THR A 68 -17.22 12.94 16.44
C THR A 68 -16.74 14.28 15.91
N PRO A 69 -16.72 14.50 14.59
CA PRO A 69 -16.36 15.80 14.05
C PRO A 69 -17.42 16.85 14.41
N LEU A 70 -16.97 18.07 14.67
CA LEU A 70 -17.82 19.22 14.96
C LEU A 70 -17.78 20.19 13.76
N VAL A 71 -18.92 20.41 13.13
CA VAL A 71 -19.07 21.39 12.04
C VAL A 71 -19.91 22.54 12.55
N GLN A 72 -19.33 23.75 12.58
CA GLN A 72 -19.98 24.93 13.18
C GLN A 72 -20.48 24.67 14.61
N GLY A 73 -19.69 23.94 15.40
CA GLY A 73 -20.03 23.56 16.78
C GLY A 73 -21.09 22.46 16.92
N ARG A 74 -21.64 21.93 15.81
CA ARG A 74 -22.65 20.87 15.83
C ARG A 74 -22.03 19.50 15.58
N SER A 75 -22.47 18.50 16.36
CA SER A 75 -22.09 17.10 16.21
C SER A 75 -22.49 16.54 14.85
N GLN A 76 -21.59 15.78 14.23
CA GLN A 76 -21.84 15.03 13.00
C GLN A 76 -21.89 13.53 13.31
N ASP A 77 -22.89 13.09 14.08
CA ASP A 77 -22.97 11.71 14.60
C ASP A 77 -22.97 10.63 13.51
N ALA A 78 -23.54 10.93 12.33
CA ALA A 78 -23.53 10.04 11.18
C ALA A 78 -22.12 9.72 10.67
N ARG A 79 -21.13 10.57 11.00
CA ARG A 79 -19.72 10.41 10.64
C ARG A 79 -18.84 10.08 11.85
N ALA A 80 -19.44 9.77 12.99
CA ALA A 80 -18.69 9.42 14.18
C ALA A 80 -17.91 8.13 13.95
N LEU A 81 -16.62 8.13 14.29
CA LEU A 81 -15.78 6.94 14.24
C LEU A 81 -15.70 6.35 15.65
N VAL A 82 -16.06 5.08 15.79
CA VAL A 82 -15.95 4.34 17.05
C VAL A 82 -14.91 3.26 16.88
N LEU A 83 -13.94 3.23 17.77
CA LEU A 83 -12.83 2.29 17.79
C LEU A 83 -12.79 1.65 19.16
N GLY A 84 -12.53 0.36 19.26
CA GLY A 84 -12.50 -0.26 20.58
C GLY A 84 -11.86 -1.62 20.62
N ARG A 85 -11.67 -2.08 21.85
CA ARG A 85 -11.20 -3.40 22.21
C ARG A 85 -12.18 -3.99 23.23
N THR A 86 -12.66 -5.20 22.97
CA THR A 86 -13.55 -5.92 23.90
C THR A 86 -12.77 -6.41 25.13
N GLU A 87 -13.46 -7.00 26.10
CA GLU A 87 -12.80 -7.56 27.30
C GLU A 87 -11.93 -8.77 26.94
N GLU A 88 -12.33 -9.53 25.91
CA GLU A 88 -11.61 -10.66 25.32
C GLU A 88 -10.44 -10.21 24.43
N GLY A 89 -10.26 -8.91 24.26
CA GLY A 89 -9.15 -8.34 23.50
C GLY A 89 -9.41 -8.14 22.01
N ALA A 90 -10.59 -8.45 21.49
CA ALA A 90 -10.92 -8.27 20.08
C ALA A 90 -11.05 -6.78 19.72
N ALA A 91 -10.31 -6.33 18.70
CA ALA A 91 -10.37 -4.95 18.23
C ALA A 91 -11.48 -4.76 17.19
N PHE A 92 -12.20 -3.65 17.27
CA PHE A 92 -13.32 -3.33 16.39
C PHE A 92 -13.38 -1.85 16.01
N VAL A 93 -14.11 -1.60 14.93
CA VAL A 93 -14.37 -0.30 14.34
C VAL A 93 -15.83 -0.20 13.97
N ARG A 94 -16.41 1.00 14.03
CA ARG A 94 -17.73 1.32 13.47
C ARG A 94 -17.72 2.75 12.97
N VAL A 95 -18.35 2.99 11.82
CA VAL A 95 -18.69 4.33 11.34
C VAL A 95 -20.17 4.62 11.56
N GLY A 96 -20.46 5.78 12.14
CA GLY A 96 -21.81 6.25 12.43
C GLY A 96 -22.63 5.27 13.26
N ALA A 97 -23.81 4.92 12.75
CA ALA A 97 -24.74 3.97 13.35
C ALA A 97 -24.60 2.53 12.82
N GLY A 98 -23.58 2.24 12.00
CA GLY A 98 -23.37 0.94 11.38
C GLY A 98 -23.09 -0.20 12.39
N PRO A 99 -22.91 -1.44 11.93
CA PRO A 99 -22.45 -2.53 12.78
C PRO A 99 -20.97 -2.34 13.19
N ALA A 100 -20.58 -2.91 14.34
CA ALA A 100 -19.17 -3.01 14.70
C ALA A 100 -18.50 -4.13 13.87
N ARG A 101 -17.36 -3.82 13.27
CA ARG A 101 -16.58 -4.68 12.38
C ARG A 101 -15.20 -4.95 12.95
N PRO A 102 -14.57 -6.11 12.70
CA PRO A 102 -13.21 -6.37 13.14
C PRO A 102 -12.23 -5.31 12.61
N ALA A 103 -11.28 -4.89 13.43
CA ALA A 103 -10.23 -3.96 12.99
C ALA A 103 -9.13 -4.70 12.22
N GLY A 104 -8.75 -4.17 11.05
CA GLY A 104 -7.54 -4.57 10.33
C GLY A 104 -6.27 -4.22 11.10
N ASP A 105 -5.12 -4.69 10.62
CA ASP A 105 -3.87 -4.72 11.40
C ASP A 105 -3.41 -3.34 11.91
N LEU A 106 -3.45 -2.31 11.05
CA LEU A 106 -3.03 -0.96 11.43
C LEU A 106 -3.97 -0.34 12.48
N LEU A 107 -5.28 -0.51 12.31
CA LEU A 107 -6.28 -0.02 13.26
C LEU A 107 -6.21 -0.78 14.57
N ARG A 108 -5.98 -2.10 14.54
CA ARG A 108 -5.76 -2.91 15.75
C ARG A 108 -4.55 -2.43 16.53
N ALA A 109 -3.43 -2.21 15.85
CA ALA A 109 -2.22 -1.69 16.49
C ALA A 109 -2.47 -0.32 17.12
N GLN A 110 -3.13 0.58 16.40
CA GLN A 110 -3.52 1.89 16.91
C GLN A 110 -4.46 1.78 18.12
N ILE A 111 -5.49 0.94 18.06
CA ILE A 111 -6.42 0.70 19.17
C ILE A 111 -5.68 0.17 20.40
N ALA A 112 -4.73 -0.76 20.22
CA ALA A 112 -3.91 -1.27 21.31
C ALA A 112 -3.03 -0.17 21.93
N THR A 113 -2.35 0.63 21.10
CA THR A 113 -1.57 1.80 21.53
C THR A 113 -2.43 2.77 22.34
N ARG A 114 -3.61 3.12 21.81
CA ARG A 114 -4.58 4.05 22.41
C ARG A 114 -5.17 3.52 23.72
N ALA A 115 -5.54 2.24 23.76
CA ALA A 115 -6.03 1.57 24.95
C ALA A 115 -5.00 1.62 26.08
N SER A 116 -3.71 1.44 25.76
CA SER A 116 -2.65 1.56 26.76
C SER A 116 -2.43 2.99 27.23
N LEU A 117 -2.53 3.97 26.32
CA LEU A 117 -2.36 5.39 26.64
C LEU A 117 -3.46 5.92 27.57
N PHE A 118 -4.73 5.58 27.31
CA PHE A 118 -5.89 6.08 28.10
C PHE A 118 -6.31 5.13 29.22
N GLY A 119 -5.82 3.89 29.21
CA GLY A 119 -6.29 2.83 30.12
C GLY A 119 -5.49 2.65 31.39
N GLY A 120 -4.49 3.51 31.68
CA GLY A 120 -3.60 3.35 32.84
C GLY A 120 -2.77 2.07 32.82
N ALA A 121 -2.68 1.40 31.66
CA ALA A 121 -2.08 0.07 31.51
C ALA A 121 -0.56 0.05 31.73
N LEU A 122 0.07 1.22 31.84
CA LEU A 122 1.46 1.34 32.27
C LEU A 122 1.72 0.65 33.62
N ALA A 123 0.70 0.55 34.49
CA ALA A 123 0.80 -0.04 35.82
C ALA A 123 0.27 -1.49 35.97
N CYS A 124 -0.53 -2.00 35.02
CA CYS A 124 -1.22 -3.29 35.17
C CYS A 124 -0.66 -4.43 34.31
N ASP A 125 0.06 -4.15 33.21
CA ASP A 125 0.67 -5.19 32.36
C ASP A 125 2.04 -5.62 32.90
N ALA A 126 2.04 -6.63 33.77
CA ALA A 126 3.27 -7.20 34.37
C ALA A 126 4.19 -7.95 33.36
N GLY A 127 3.85 -7.96 32.06
CA GLY A 127 4.62 -8.63 31.00
C GLY A 127 5.14 -7.73 29.88
N ALA A 128 4.85 -6.41 29.90
CA ALA A 128 5.27 -5.50 28.84
C ALA A 128 6.72 -5.02 29.05
N GLY A 129 7.53 -5.08 27.99
CA GLY A 129 8.96 -4.80 28.02
C GLY A 129 9.27 -3.31 28.12
N TRP A 130 9.28 -2.77 29.33
CA TRP A 130 9.80 -1.43 29.61
C TRP A 130 11.31 -1.37 29.37
N ARG A 131 11.76 -0.29 28.73
CA ARG A 131 13.19 0.04 28.61
C ARG A 131 13.41 1.49 29.00
N ARG A 132 14.49 1.76 29.74
CA ARG A 132 14.89 3.10 30.15
C ARG A 132 16.13 3.53 29.38
N ARG A 133 16.13 4.77 28.88
CA ARG A 133 17.32 5.43 28.33
C ARG A 133 17.36 6.88 28.83
N GLY A 134 18.16 7.16 29.86
CA GLY A 134 18.14 8.47 30.51
C GLY A 134 16.84 8.70 31.28
N ALA A 135 16.12 9.78 30.95
CA ALA A 135 14.80 10.15 31.49
C ALA A 135 13.63 9.62 30.64
N GLU A 136 13.92 9.03 29.48
CA GLU A 136 12.92 8.48 28.57
C GLU A 136 12.63 7.01 28.88
N TYR A 137 11.35 6.67 28.85
CA TYR A 137 10.84 5.32 29.04
C TYR A 137 10.09 4.86 27.80
N PHE A 138 10.44 3.69 27.31
CA PHE A 138 9.82 3.10 26.14
C PHE A 138 8.94 1.94 26.58
N TYR A 139 7.69 1.95 26.14
CA TYR A 139 6.72 0.90 26.35
C TYR A 139 6.12 0.49 25.01
N ARG A 140 6.18 -0.80 24.68
CA ARG A 140 5.50 -1.33 23.50
C ARG A 140 4.36 -2.23 23.98
N PRO A 141 3.09 -1.82 23.82
CA PRO A 141 1.98 -2.69 24.14
C PRO A 141 2.02 -3.94 23.24
N PRO A 142 1.50 -5.08 23.72
CA PRO A 142 1.22 -6.22 22.87
C PRO A 142 0.38 -5.76 21.66
N GLU A 143 0.81 -6.12 20.46
CA GLU A 143 0.18 -5.75 19.18
C GLU A 143 0.17 -4.25 18.83
N GLY A 144 0.61 -3.37 19.73
CA GLY A 144 0.63 -1.93 19.52
C GLY A 144 1.98 -1.38 19.05
N GLN A 145 2.00 -0.06 18.87
CA GLN A 145 3.19 0.72 18.54
C GLN A 145 3.93 1.14 19.81
N THR A 146 5.23 1.42 19.67
CA THR A 146 6.03 1.92 20.78
C THR A 146 5.55 3.30 21.22
N LEU A 147 5.33 3.44 22.52
CA LEU A 147 5.14 4.69 23.24
C LEU A 147 6.48 5.09 23.88
N ALA A 148 6.87 6.34 23.76
CA ALA A 148 7.93 6.93 24.56
C ALA A 148 7.32 7.90 25.56
N PHE A 149 7.84 7.93 26.78
CA PHE A 149 7.38 8.83 27.85
C PHE A 149 8.58 9.58 28.42
N LEU A 150 8.40 10.88 28.65
CA LEU A 150 9.34 11.68 29.43
C LEU A 150 8.83 11.79 30.86
N LEU A 151 9.65 11.36 31.82
CA LEU A 151 9.33 11.41 33.25
C LEU A 151 10.39 12.21 34.00
N ALA A 152 9.96 13.06 34.94
CA ALA A 152 10.88 13.72 35.87
C ALA A 152 11.66 12.70 36.72
N HIS A 153 10.98 11.67 37.21
CA HIS A 153 11.56 10.56 37.96
C HIS A 153 10.70 9.29 37.84
N PRO A 154 11.23 8.09 38.17
CA PRO A 154 10.42 6.87 38.20
C PRO A 154 9.15 7.05 39.05
N GLY A 155 7.99 6.67 38.52
CA GLY A 155 6.70 6.80 39.20
C GLY A 155 6.01 8.16 39.06
N ALA A 156 6.67 9.19 38.52
CA ALA A 156 6.03 10.46 38.16
C ALA A 156 5.04 10.27 37.00
N LEU A 157 4.01 11.11 36.93
CA LEU A 157 3.18 11.19 35.73
C LEU A 157 4.01 11.71 34.54
N PRO A 158 3.74 11.24 33.31
CA PRO A 158 4.45 11.74 32.13
C PRO A 158 4.27 13.23 31.90
N GLU A 159 5.35 13.95 31.65
CA GLU A 159 5.31 15.36 31.23
C GLU A 159 5.10 15.48 29.72
N ALA A 160 5.55 14.46 28.99
CA ALA A 160 5.33 14.28 27.57
C ALA A 160 5.20 12.79 27.21
N TRP A 161 4.56 12.51 26.07
CA TRP A 161 4.63 11.21 25.44
C TRP A 161 4.72 11.33 23.93
N ASP A 162 5.35 10.33 23.31
CA ASP A 162 5.46 10.21 21.87
C ASP A 162 4.86 8.89 21.41
N HIS A 163 4.21 8.92 20.26
CA HIS A 163 3.77 7.71 19.57
C HIS A 163 3.75 7.91 18.05
N THR A 164 3.64 6.80 17.33
CA THR A 164 3.42 6.84 15.88
C THR A 164 1.94 6.73 15.59
N ASP A 165 1.37 7.60 14.75
CA ASP A 165 -0.04 7.54 14.37
C ASP A 165 -0.32 6.58 13.18
N LEU A 166 -1.55 6.54 12.69
CA LEU A 166 -1.96 5.71 11.53
C LEU A 166 -1.29 6.15 10.22
N ALA A 167 -0.83 7.40 10.13
CA ALA A 167 -0.08 7.93 9.02
C ALA A 167 1.42 7.63 9.12
N GLY A 168 1.87 6.94 10.19
CA GLY A 168 3.28 6.66 10.43
C GLY A 168 4.07 7.86 10.94
N ARG A 169 3.41 8.93 11.40
CA ARG A 169 4.08 10.14 11.90
C ARG A 169 4.41 10.03 13.37
N LEU A 170 5.51 10.65 13.77
CA LEU A 170 5.80 10.87 15.18
C LEU A 170 4.92 12.02 15.70
N GLN A 171 4.02 11.68 16.61
CA GLN A 171 3.23 12.63 17.38
C GLN A 171 3.82 12.77 18.78
N VAL A 172 4.29 13.98 19.08
CA VAL A 172 4.91 14.39 20.34
C VAL A 172 3.88 15.20 21.11
N CYS A 173 3.42 14.71 22.25
CA CYS A 173 2.48 15.42 23.12
C CYS A 173 3.23 16.01 24.30
N GLU A 174 3.30 17.34 24.35
CA GLU A 174 4.00 18.13 25.36
C GLU A 174 2.99 18.91 26.21
N SER A 175 3.47 19.47 27.32
CA SER A 175 2.66 20.28 28.24
C SER A 175 1.42 19.52 28.75
N LEU A 176 1.64 18.26 29.14
CA LEU A 176 0.55 17.41 29.62
C LEU A 176 0.08 17.87 31.00
N GLU A 177 -1.22 18.16 31.08
CA GLU A 177 -1.91 18.40 32.34
C GLU A 177 -2.63 17.11 32.76
N TRP A 178 -2.68 16.83 34.06
CA TRP A 178 -3.26 15.60 34.60
C TRP A 178 -4.35 15.90 35.64
N ARG A 179 -5.44 15.12 35.59
CA ARG A 179 -6.47 15.07 36.63
C ARG A 179 -6.52 13.66 37.19
N GLY A 180 -5.72 13.42 38.24
CA GLY A 180 -5.45 12.07 38.73
C GLY A 180 -4.66 11.26 37.70
N PRO A 181 -5.05 10.00 37.38
CA PRO A 181 -4.32 9.17 36.41
C PRO A 181 -4.71 9.44 34.95
N VAL A 182 -5.50 10.49 34.69
CA VAL A 182 -6.06 10.80 33.37
C VAL A 182 -5.46 12.10 32.84
N PRO A 183 -5.01 12.16 31.58
CA PRO A 183 -4.58 13.41 30.99
C PRO A 183 -5.79 14.34 30.88
N ALA A 184 -5.69 15.51 31.51
CA ALA A 184 -6.70 16.56 31.52
C ALA A 184 -6.55 17.54 30.35
N GLY A 185 -5.36 17.68 29.81
CA GLY A 185 -5.11 18.53 28.66
C GLY A 185 -3.70 18.39 28.14
N GLY A 186 -3.45 18.95 26.96
CA GLY A 186 -2.11 18.96 26.39
C GLY A 186 -2.09 19.45 24.95
N THR A 187 -0.88 19.65 24.44
CA THR A 187 -0.65 20.02 23.04
C THR A 187 0.21 18.95 22.38
N CYS A 188 -0.32 18.35 21.33
CA CYS A 188 0.40 17.39 20.50
C CYS A 188 0.85 18.04 19.20
N ARG A 189 2.12 17.86 18.87
CA ARG A 189 2.72 18.25 17.59
C ARG A 189 2.98 17.01 16.77
N SER A 190 2.49 17.02 15.54
CA SER A 190 2.83 16.00 14.56
C SER A 190 3.99 16.51 13.72
N THR A 191 5.09 15.73 13.67
CA THR A 191 6.21 16.04 12.79
C THR A 191 6.18 15.12 11.58
N HIS A 192 6.29 15.71 10.39
CA HIS A 192 6.51 14.94 9.17
C HIS A 192 7.97 14.47 9.18
N SER A 193 8.20 13.24 9.61
CA SER A 193 9.55 12.65 9.59
C SER A 193 10.07 12.36 8.19
N PHE A 194 9.21 12.41 7.16
CA PHE A 194 9.52 11.86 5.84
C PHE A 194 9.93 12.87 4.78
N ASP A 195 9.73 14.18 4.97
CA ASP A 195 10.15 15.16 3.96
C ASP A 195 10.97 16.32 4.53
N ARG A 196 12.26 16.36 4.16
CA ARG A 196 13.17 17.46 4.48
C ARG A 196 12.88 18.73 3.68
N ARG A 197 12.06 18.65 2.62
CA ARG A 197 11.80 19.76 1.67
C ARG A 197 10.63 20.64 2.11
N VAL A 198 9.61 20.06 2.71
CA VAL A 198 8.55 20.86 3.33
C VAL A 198 9.08 21.36 4.66
N ARG A 199 9.23 22.69 4.80
CA ARG A 199 9.49 23.29 6.12
C ARG A 199 8.48 22.69 7.08
N PRO A 200 8.91 21.96 8.13
CA PRO A 200 7.97 21.25 8.99
C PRO A 200 7.00 22.28 9.55
N ARG A 201 5.78 22.30 9.02
CA ARG A 201 4.67 22.96 9.68
C ARG A 201 4.36 22.06 10.84
N ALA A 202 4.77 22.47 12.04
CA ALA A 202 4.33 21.83 13.26
C ALA A 202 2.81 21.97 13.29
N LEU A 203 2.13 20.85 13.09
CA LEU A 203 0.69 20.81 13.10
C LEU A 203 0.29 20.45 14.53
N GLU A 204 -0.31 21.42 15.20
CA GLU A 204 -0.69 21.33 16.61
C GLU A 204 -2.12 20.80 16.75
N THR A 205 -2.30 19.87 17.67
CA THR A 205 -3.59 19.38 18.14
C THR A 205 -3.66 19.63 19.63
N ARG A 206 -4.67 20.35 20.09
CA ARG A 206 -4.93 20.60 21.51
C ARG A 206 -6.09 19.74 21.97
N PHE A 207 -6.00 19.19 23.16
CA PHE A 207 -7.11 18.49 23.77
C PHE A 207 -7.33 18.97 25.20
N ALA A 208 -8.60 19.00 25.62
CA ALA A 208 -9.01 19.38 26.96
C ALA A 208 -10.13 18.45 27.43
N LEU A 209 -9.98 17.91 28.64
CA LEU A 209 -10.91 17.02 29.30
C LEU A 209 -12.05 17.84 29.90
N GLU A 210 -13.26 17.64 29.41
CA GLU A 210 -14.46 18.34 29.86
C GLU A 210 -15.20 17.54 30.95
N VAL A 211 -15.30 16.22 30.79
CA VAL A 211 -16.10 15.37 31.68
C VAL A 211 -15.30 14.15 32.15
N VAL A 212 -15.40 13.85 33.45
CA VAL A 212 -14.97 12.59 34.05
C VAL A 212 -16.16 12.00 34.79
N GLN A 213 -16.68 10.88 34.29
CA GLN A 213 -17.86 10.24 34.84
C GLN A 213 -17.58 8.77 35.13
N ARG A 214 -17.84 8.34 36.37
CA ARG A 214 -17.90 6.91 36.71
C ARG A 214 -19.23 6.34 36.19
N THR A 215 -19.19 5.22 35.48
CA THR A 215 -20.37 4.58 34.94
C THR A 215 -20.37 3.08 35.20
N ARG A 216 -21.55 2.52 35.51
CA ARG A 216 -21.76 1.07 35.57
C ARG A 216 -22.29 0.49 34.26
N GLN A 217 -22.82 1.35 33.39
CA GLN A 217 -23.42 0.94 32.12
C GLN A 217 -22.64 1.53 30.96
N ASP A 218 -22.41 0.70 29.94
CA ASP A 218 -21.82 1.17 28.70
C ASP A 218 -22.81 2.09 28.00
N PRO A 219 -22.38 3.30 27.57
CA PRO A 219 -23.21 4.13 26.70
C PRO A 219 -23.57 3.34 25.43
N PRO A 220 -24.71 3.62 24.77
CA PRO A 220 -25.15 2.86 23.60
C PRO A 220 -24.09 2.74 22.51
N TRP A 221 -23.27 3.79 22.32
CA TRP A 221 -22.18 3.78 21.34
C TRP A 221 -21.01 2.87 21.73
N ALA A 222 -20.86 2.49 22.99
CA ALA A 222 -19.81 1.56 23.40
C ALA A 222 -20.28 0.10 23.40
N ARG A 223 -21.56 -0.19 23.14
CA ARG A 223 -22.11 -1.55 23.18
C ARG A 223 -21.78 -2.33 21.90
N ARG A 224 -21.64 -3.65 22.07
CA ARG A 224 -21.37 -4.69 21.06
C ARG A 224 -19.89 -4.81 20.65
N GLY A 225 -19.49 -6.06 20.43
CA GLY A 225 -18.20 -6.42 19.85
C GLY A 225 -18.33 -6.67 18.35
N PRO A 226 -17.22 -6.93 17.65
CA PRO A 226 -17.25 -7.18 16.22
C PRO A 226 -17.94 -8.51 15.92
N VAL A 227 -18.66 -8.57 14.80
CA VAL A 227 -19.02 -9.84 14.17
C VAL A 227 -18.04 -10.06 13.02
N ALA A 228 -17.22 -11.10 13.12
CA ALA A 228 -16.32 -11.49 12.05
C ALA A 228 -17.15 -12.10 10.92
N GLU A 229 -16.98 -11.57 9.70
CA GLU A 229 -17.43 -12.24 8.49
C GLU A 229 -16.23 -13.02 7.95
N PRO A 230 -16.37 -14.33 7.68
CA PRO A 230 -15.29 -15.10 7.09
C PRO A 230 -15.01 -14.59 5.67
N LEU A 231 -13.72 -14.51 5.34
CA LEU A 231 -13.26 -14.18 4.00
C LEU A 231 -13.17 -15.49 3.21
N GLU A 232 -14.15 -15.75 2.36
CA GLU A 232 -14.25 -17.01 1.61
C GLU A 232 -14.49 -16.79 0.12
N GLY A 233 -13.94 -17.70 -0.69
CA GLY A 233 -14.21 -17.77 -2.12
C GLY A 233 -13.24 -16.98 -3.00
N THR A 234 -13.69 -16.73 -4.22
CA THR A 234 -12.95 -16.03 -5.27
C THR A 234 -13.86 -15.00 -5.93
N HIS A 235 -13.34 -13.80 -6.15
CA HIS A 235 -14.00 -12.79 -6.97
C HIS A 235 -13.22 -12.62 -8.27
N ALA A 236 -13.89 -12.83 -9.41
CA ALA A 236 -13.30 -12.63 -10.73
C ALA A 236 -14.01 -11.49 -11.47
N VAL A 237 -13.24 -10.68 -12.17
CA VAL A 237 -13.73 -9.60 -13.03
C VAL A 237 -13.00 -9.62 -14.37
N PRO A 238 -13.65 -9.19 -15.47
CA PRO A 238 -12.96 -8.96 -16.72
C PRO A 238 -11.84 -7.92 -16.57
N LEU A 239 -10.74 -8.12 -17.30
CA LEU A 239 -9.61 -7.21 -17.41
C LEU A 239 -9.57 -6.64 -18.85
N PRO A 240 -10.42 -5.64 -19.18
CA PRO A 240 -10.52 -5.12 -20.54
C PRO A 240 -9.26 -4.39 -21.01
N ASP A 241 -8.55 -3.74 -20.08
CA ASP A 241 -7.23 -3.13 -20.34
C ASP A 241 -6.15 -3.88 -19.53
N PRO A 242 -5.31 -4.71 -20.18
CA PRO A 242 -4.26 -5.46 -19.49
C PRO A 242 -3.12 -4.55 -18.98
N LEU A 243 -3.10 -3.26 -19.31
CA LEU A 243 -2.14 -2.30 -18.76
C LEU A 243 -2.65 -1.60 -17.50
N ARG A 244 -3.96 -1.61 -17.27
CA ARG A 244 -4.61 -0.84 -16.20
C ARG A 244 -5.65 -1.71 -15.48
N PRO A 245 -5.21 -2.71 -14.70
CA PRO A 245 -6.13 -3.53 -13.94
C PRO A 245 -6.94 -2.67 -12.97
N SER A 246 -8.27 -2.76 -13.07
CA SER A 246 -9.20 -2.05 -12.20
C SER A 246 -10.27 -3.00 -11.65
N VAL A 247 -10.84 -2.63 -10.51
CA VAL A 247 -11.92 -3.37 -9.86
C VAL A 247 -12.86 -2.43 -9.13
N ARG A 248 -14.12 -2.82 -9.00
CA ARG A 248 -15.12 -2.10 -8.21
C ARG A 248 -15.07 -2.50 -6.75
N VAL A 249 -14.89 -1.53 -5.87
CA VAL A 249 -14.78 -1.73 -4.42
C VAL A 249 -15.78 -0.85 -3.68
N ALA A 250 -16.60 -1.44 -2.83
CA ALA A 250 -17.49 -0.69 -1.94
C ALA A 250 -16.81 -0.48 -0.58
N PHE A 251 -16.96 0.73 -0.03
CA PHE A 251 -16.51 1.08 1.30
C PHE A 251 -17.73 1.46 2.14
N GLY A 252 -17.87 0.86 3.33
CA GLY A 252 -19.06 1.02 4.16
C GLY A 252 -20.34 0.61 3.41
N ASP A 253 -21.35 1.49 3.47
CA ASP A 253 -22.62 1.37 2.74
C ASP A 253 -22.66 2.25 1.48
N GLY A 254 -21.53 2.85 1.09
CA GLY A 254 -21.42 3.69 -0.10
C GLY A 254 -21.49 2.89 -1.40
N PRO A 255 -21.74 3.56 -2.55
CA PRO A 255 -21.69 2.92 -3.85
C PRO A 255 -20.27 2.39 -4.15
N PRO A 256 -20.13 1.30 -4.93
CA PRO A 256 -18.83 0.83 -5.38
C PRO A 256 -18.08 1.90 -6.17
N LEU A 257 -16.77 2.01 -5.92
CA LEU A 257 -15.83 2.90 -6.60
C LEU A 257 -14.93 2.09 -7.53
N GLU A 258 -14.54 2.68 -8.66
CA GLU A 258 -13.62 2.05 -9.61
C GLU A 258 -12.17 2.34 -9.19
N LEU A 259 -11.42 1.33 -8.73
CA LEU A 259 -10.05 1.50 -8.25
C LEU A 259 -9.05 0.78 -9.16
N LEU A 260 -7.91 1.40 -9.44
CA LEU A 260 -6.78 0.72 -10.06
C LEU A 260 -6.13 -0.23 -9.04
N VAL A 261 -5.84 -1.45 -9.44
CA VAL A 261 -5.14 -2.44 -8.61
C VAL A 261 -3.66 -2.14 -8.64
N ASP A 262 -3.08 -1.77 -7.51
CA ASP A 262 -1.72 -1.24 -7.45
C ASP A 262 -0.89 -1.92 -6.34
N THR A 263 -0.11 -2.93 -6.72
CA THR A 263 0.86 -3.58 -5.82
C THR A 263 2.10 -2.73 -5.53
N GLY A 264 2.30 -1.61 -6.23
CA GLY A 264 3.31 -0.60 -5.93
C GLY A 264 2.87 0.38 -4.83
N ALA A 265 1.57 0.52 -4.61
CA ALA A 265 0.99 1.35 -3.57
C ALA A 265 0.93 0.60 -2.22
N PRO A 266 1.62 1.07 -1.16
CA PRO A 266 1.56 0.45 0.17
C PRO A 266 0.24 0.69 0.90
N PHE A 267 -0.55 1.68 0.46
CA PHE A 267 -1.84 2.04 1.02
C PHE A 267 -2.85 2.27 -0.08
N THR A 268 -4.12 2.01 0.23
CA THR A 268 -5.26 2.32 -0.61
C THR A 268 -5.50 3.81 -0.52
N VAL A 269 -5.63 4.47 -1.67
CA VAL A 269 -5.75 5.94 -1.75
C VAL A 269 -6.99 6.28 -2.56
N LEU A 270 -7.88 7.10 -2.01
CA LEU A 270 -9.07 7.58 -2.70
C LEU A 270 -8.92 9.06 -3.05
N ASP A 271 -9.49 9.46 -4.18
CA ASP A 271 -9.73 10.88 -4.42
C ASP A 271 -10.69 11.41 -3.35
N ALA A 272 -10.51 12.64 -2.88
CA ALA A 272 -11.37 13.20 -1.84
C ALA A 272 -12.86 13.23 -2.23
N ARG A 273 -13.19 13.41 -3.52
CA ARG A 273 -14.57 13.30 -3.99
C ARG A 273 -15.07 11.87 -3.87
N ALA A 274 -14.26 10.88 -4.22
CA ALA A 274 -14.60 9.48 -4.10
C ALA A 274 -14.77 9.06 -2.63
N ALA A 275 -13.86 9.46 -1.75
CA ALA A 275 -13.96 9.23 -0.31
C ALA A 275 -15.27 9.79 0.28
N ARG A 276 -15.68 11.01 -0.12
CA ARG A 276 -16.97 11.59 0.30
C ARG A 276 -18.17 10.76 -0.18
N ARG A 277 -18.15 10.25 -1.42
CA ARG A 277 -19.23 9.39 -1.95
C ARG A 277 -19.27 8.04 -1.23
N ALA A 278 -18.11 7.48 -0.92
CA ALA A 278 -17.98 6.23 -0.18
C ALA A 278 -18.42 6.33 1.29
N GLY A 279 -18.55 7.54 1.85
CA GLY A 279 -18.98 7.73 3.23
C GLY A 279 -17.94 7.30 4.28
N VAL A 280 -16.66 7.23 3.90
CA VAL A 280 -15.58 6.87 4.84
C VAL A 280 -15.44 7.93 5.93
N ALA A 281 -15.18 7.51 7.16
CA ALA A 281 -15.02 8.43 8.28
C ALA A 281 -13.60 8.98 8.32
N ARG A 282 -13.46 10.29 8.39
CA ARG A 282 -12.15 10.90 8.70
C ARG A 282 -11.71 10.45 10.09
N TYR A 283 -10.47 10.00 10.23
CA TYR A 283 -9.91 9.60 11.53
C TYR A 283 -9.66 10.82 12.44
N GLY A 284 -9.56 12.01 11.85
CA GLY A 284 -9.52 13.30 12.53
C GLY A 284 -8.12 13.81 12.86
N ASP A 285 -7.10 13.21 12.27
CA ASP A 285 -5.73 13.66 12.44
C ASP A 285 -5.35 14.75 11.43
N VAL A 286 -4.23 15.37 11.72
CA VAL A 286 -3.47 16.26 10.85
C VAL A 286 -3.31 15.66 9.43
N PRO A 287 -3.37 16.44 8.33
CA PRO A 287 -3.00 15.96 7.00
C PRO A 287 -1.51 15.55 6.92
N LEU A 288 -1.20 14.46 6.21
CA LEU A 288 0.15 14.00 5.89
C LEU A 288 0.58 14.56 4.53
N TYR A 289 1.58 15.44 4.50
CA TYR A 289 2.27 15.67 3.24
C TYR A 289 3.11 14.44 2.88
N ALA A 290 2.92 13.91 1.68
CA ALA A 290 3.71 12.80 1.19
C ALA A 290 3.99 12.92 -0.32
N ASP A 291 5.24 12.65 -0.68
CA ASP A 291 5.79 12.62 -2.05
C ASP A 291 6.21 11.16 -2.38
N PRO A 292 5.24 10.26 -2.64
CA PRO A 292 5.54 8.89 -3.00
C PRO A 292 5.96 8.80 -4.46
N PRO A 293 6.66 7.73 -4.85
CA PRO A 293 7.04 7.51 -6.24
C PRO A 293 5.90 7.31 -7.24
N TRP A 294 4.67 7.07 -6.79
CA TRP A 294 3.53 6.59 -7.60
C TRP A 294 2.31 7.53 -7.59
N LEU A 295 2.35 8.65 -6.85
CA LEU A 295 1.26 9.63 -6.80
C LEU A 295 1.82 11.05 -6.77
N PRO A 296 1.03 12.05 -7.20
CA PRO A 296 1.40 13.45 -7.02
C PRO A 296 1.68 13.76 -5.55
N ALA A 297 2.72 14.55 -5.28
CA ALA A 297 2.97 15.05 -3.95
C ALA A 297 1.82 15.94 -3.50
N GLY A 298 1.39 15.75 -2.26
CA GLY A 298 0.26 16.48 -1.73
C GLY A 298 -0.03 16.13 -0.29
N GLU A 299 -0.96 16.89 0.28
CA GLU A 299 -1.53 16.57 1.58
C GLU A 299 -2.50 15.39 1.45
N ARG A 300 -2.43 14.48 2.42
CA ARG A 300 -3.26 13.29 2.52
C ARG A 300 -3.93 13.23 3.87
N GLU A 301 -5.22 12.94 3.89
CA GLU A 301 -5.92 12.66 5.12
C GLU A 301 -5.99 11.15 5.36
N VAL A 302 -6.03 10.73 6.63
CA VAL A 302 -6.37 9.36 6.98
C VAL A 302 -7.87 9.28 7.20
N ALA A 303 -8.51 8.36 6.48
CA ALA A 303 -9.88 7.97 6.69
C ALA A 303 -9.97 6.49 7.06
N VAL A 304 -11.14 6.09 7.55
CA VAL A 304 -11.45 4.75 7.97
C VAL A 304 -12.73 4.30 7.28
N ALA A 305 -12.64 3.16 6.60
CA ALA A 305 -13.79 2.40 6.17
C ALA A 305 -14.01 1.28 7.19
N ASP A 306 -15.20 1.17 7.77
CA ASP A 306 -15.53 0.05 8.67
C ASP A 306 -15.79 -1.25 7.90
N ARG A 307 -16.08 -1.17 6.61
CA ARG A 307 -16.20 -2.32 5.69
C ARG A 307 -15.51 -2.00 4.37
N VAL A 308 -14.80 -2.99 3.83
CA VAL A 308 -14.29 -2.97 2.45
C VAL A 308 -14.81 -4.22 1.75
N ALA A 309 -15.57 -4.06 0.67
CA ALA A 309 -16.20 -5.17 -0.05
C ALA A 309 -15.77 -5.17 -1.52
N LEU A 310 -15.31 -6.33 -1.97
CA LEU A 310 -14.84 -6.61 -3.33
C LEU A 310 -15.60 -7.84 -3.83
N GLY A 311 -16.69 -7.61 -4.55
CA GLY A 311 -17.65 -8.67 -4.87
C GLY A 311 -18.20 -9.36 -3.62
N ALA A 312 -18.02 -10.68 -3.53
CA ALA A 312 -18.40 -11.48 -2.36
C ALA A 312 -17.40 -11.42 -1.20
N LEU A 313 -16.19 -10.89 -1.43
CA LEU A 313 -15.14 -10.82 -0.44
C LEU A 313 -15.36 -9.59 0.44
N THR A 314 -15.55 -9.79 1.75
CA THR A 314 -15.65 -8.71 2.72
C THR A 314 -14.44 -8.72 3.65
N LEU A 315 -13.75 -7.60 3.72
CA LEU A 315 -12.55 -7.40 4.51
C LEU A 315 -12.89 -6.64 5.82
N PRO A 316 -12.03 -6.76 6.85
CA PRO A 316 -12.17 -6.00 8.09
C PRO A 316 -12.11 -4.48 7.84
N ALA A 317 -12.39 -3.69 8.87
CA ALA A 317 -12.23 -2.25 8.82
C ALA A 317 -10.77 -1.86 8.53
N MET A 318 -10.57 -0.87 7.66
CA MET A 318 -9.25 -0.47 7.19
C MET A 318 -9.07 1.04 7.24
N ALA A 319 -7.83 1.45 7.54
CA ALA A 319 -7.40 2.82 7.34
C ALA A 319 -6.97 2.99 5.89
N LEU A 320 -7.36 4.10 5.28
CA LEU A 320 -7.07 4.45 3.90
C LEU A 320 -6.64 5.91 3.81
N TRP A 321 -5.94 6.26 2.73
CA TRP A 321 -5.54 7.64 2.47
C TRP A 321 -6.54 8.33 1.56
N VAL A 322 -6.71 9.62 1.77
CA VAL A 322 -7.55 10.49 0.95
C VAL A 322 -6.70 11.64 0.44
N GLN A 323 -6.69 11.88 -0.86
CA GLN A 323 -5.93 12.98 -1.47
C GLN A 323 -6.81 13.73 -2.48
N ASP A 324 -6.66 15.05 -2.53
CA ASP A 324 -7.31 15.87 -3.55
C ASP A 324 -6.55 15.82 -4.88
N GLY A 325 -7.29 15.87 -6.00
CA GLY A 325 -6.71 16.05 -7.33
C GLY A 325 -6.06 14.81 -7.92
N LEU A 326 -6.44 13.62 -7.48
CA LEU A 326 -5.88 12.37 -8.03
C LEU A 326 -6.35 12.10 -9.46
N GLY A 327 -7.52 12.60 -9.86
CA GLY A 327 -8.12 12.32 -11.18
C GLY A 327 -7.20 12.64 -12.36
N ALA A 328 -6.34 13.66 -12.27
CA ALA A 328 -5.38 13.97 -13.32
C ALA A 328 -4.34 12.85 -13.54
N ALA A 329 -3.95 12.15 -12.49
CA ALA A 329 -2.98 11.04 -12.54
C ALA A 329 -3.68 9.69 -12.82
N LEU A 330 -4.90 9.51 -12.32
CA LEU A 330 -5.63 8.25 -12.38
C LEU A 330 -6.60 8.14 -13.57
N GLY A 331 -6.85 9.23 -14.29
CA GLY A 331 -7.91 9.30 -15.30
C GLY A 331 -9.28 9.12 -14.65
N GLU A 332 -10.08 8.19 -15.17
CA GLU A 332 -11.45 7.92 -14.69
C GLU A 332 -11.51 7.12 -13.38
N ALA A 333 -10.39 6.60 -12.88
CA ALA A 333 -10.39 5.82 -11.65
C ALA A 333 -10.55 6.73 -10.42
N ASP A 334 -11.32 6.24 -9.44
CA ASP A 334 -11.63 6.92 -8.19
C ASP A 334 -10.50 6.85 -7.16
N GLY A 335 -9.51 5.99 -7.40
CA GLY A 335 -8.39 5.76 -6.49
C GLY A 335 -7.51 4.57 -6.88
N LEU A 336 -6.63 4.23 -5.94
CA LEU A 336 -5.73 3.08 -5.99
C LEU A 336 -6.10 2.08 -4.89
N LEU A 337 -6.19 0.80 -5.24
CA LEU A 337 -6.31 -0.32 -4.31
C LEU A 337 -4.91 -0.85 -4.00
N GLY A 338 -4.41 -0.52 -2.80
CA GLY A 338 -3.04 -0.79 -2.40
C GLY A 338 -2.83 -2.11 -1.66
N LEU A 339 -1.57 -2.37 -1.32
CA LEU A 339 -1.12 -3.54 -0.56
C LEU A 339 -1.69 -3.64 0.85
N ASP A 340 -2.21 -2.55 1.41
CA ASP A 340 -2.91 -2.59 2.69
C ASP A 340 -4.16 -3.47 2.64
N VAL A 341 -4.89 -3.45 1.51
CA VAL A 341 -6.00 -4.33 1.17
C VAL A 341 -5.49 -5.62 0.55
N LEU A 342 -4.63 -5.54 -0.47
CA LEU A 342 -4.25 -6.71 -1.27
C LEU A 342 -3.53 -7.79 -0.46
N ARG A 343 -2.85 -7.47 0.65
CA ARG A 343 -2.22 -8.48 1.53
C ARG A 343 -3.18 -9.40 2.28
N HIS A 344 -4.48 -9.09 2.26
CA HIS A 344 -5.50 -9.97 2.81
C HIS A 344 -6.03 -10.97 1.77
N LEU A 345 -5.57 -10.86 0.52
CA LEU A 345 -6.04 -11.59 -0.64
C LEU A 345 -4.83 -12.17 -1.40
N LEU A 346 -5.08 -13.12 -2.30
CA LEU A 346 -4.17 -13.38 -3.40
C LEU A 346 -4.71 -12.70 -4.65
N LEU A 347 -3.87 -11.87 -5.26
CA LEU A 347 -4.18 -11.18 -6.51
C LEU A 347 -3.72 -12.03 -7.69
N ASP A 348 -4.63 -12.46 -8.56
CA ASP A 348 -4.35 -13.25 -9.77
C ASP A 348 -4.68 -12.42 -11.01
N VAL A 349 -3.65 -11.87 -11.65
CA VAL A 349 -3.75 -11.09 -12.89
C VAL A 349 -3.42 -11.99 -14.08
N ASP A 350 -4.45 -12.41 -14.80
CA ASP A 350 -4.33 -13.22 -16.02
C ASP A 350 -4.54 -12.32 -17.24
N ALA A 351 -3.59 -11.41 -17.46
CA ALA A 351 -3.61 -10.46 -18.57
C ALA A 351 -3.74 -11.11 -19.97
N PRO A 352 -3.10 -12.27 -20.26
CA PRO A 352 -3.31 -12.98 -21.51
C PRO A 352 -4.75 -13.47 -21.71
N ALA A 353 -5.44 -13.86 -20.63
CA ALA A 353 -6.84 -14.28 -20.66
C ALA A 353 -7.83 -13.13 -20.48
N GLY A 354 -7.36 -11.91 -20.18
CA GLY A 354 -8.23 -10.77 -19.89
C GLY A 354 -9.04 -10.97 -18.62
N GLU A 355 -8.46 -11.58 -17.58
CA GLU A 355 -9.14 -11.83 -16.31
C GLU A 355 -8.32 -11.34 -15.12
N LEU A 356 -9.02 -10.80 -14.12
CA LEU A 356 -8.47 -10.38 -12.84
C LEU A 356 -9.25 -11.10 -11.74
N ARG A 357 -8.55 -11.81 -10.85
CA ARG A 357 -9.18 -12.56 -9.75
C ARG A 357 -8.57 -12.19 -8.41
N PHE A 358 -9.38 -12.30 -7.38
CA PHE A 358 -9.02 -12.12 -5.99
C PHE A 358 -9.45 -13.36 -5.24
N HIS A 359 -8.51 -14.01 -4.57
CA HIS A 359 -8.79 -15.21 -3.79
C HIS A 359 -8.68 -14.89 -2.31
N ALA A 360 -9.59 -15.47 -1.52
CA ALA A 360 -9.31 -15.65 -0.10
C ALA A 360 -8.01 -16.48 0.06
N PRO A 361 -7.21 -16.25 1.12
CA PRO A 361 -5.93 -16.95 1.32
C PRO A 361 -5.99 -18.47 1.15
N ASP A 362 -7.04 -19.09 1.69
CA ASP A 362 -7.19 -20.54 1.70
C ASP A 362 -7.94 -21.08 0.47
N ALA A 363 -8.42 -20.20 -0.42
CA ALA A 363 -9.19 -20.56 -1.61
C ALA A 363 -8.34 -20.66 -2.89
N PHE A 364 -7.07 -20.28 -2.83
CA PHE A 364 -6.19 -20.33 -4.00
C PHE A 364 -5.65 -21.73 -4.23
N GLU A 365 -6.14 -22.38 -5.29
CA GLU A 365 -5.51 -23.56 -5.86
C GLU A 365 -4.77 -23.16 -7.14
N PRO A 366 -3.45 -23.42 -7.25
CA PRO A 366 -2.72 -23.25 -8.50
C PRO A 366 -3.33 -24.14 -9.57
N ARG A 367 -4.21 -23.58 -10.42
CA ARG A 367 -4.96 -24.32 -11.45
C ARG A 367 -4.04 -25.20 -12.31
N GLY A 368 -4.03 -26.51 -12.05
CA GLY A 368 -3.56 -27.58 -12.94
C GLY A 368 -2.07 -27.64 -13.30
N ALA A 369 -1.38 -26.51 -13.39
CA ALA A 369 0.04 -26.40 -13.73
C ALA A 369 0.78 -25.68 -12.61
N ARG A 370 1.88 -26.29 -12.14
CA ARG A 370 2.85 -25.61 -11.27
C ARG A 370 3.30 -24.31 -11.95
N PRO A 371 3.47 -23.22 -11.19
CA PRO A 371 4.03 -22.00 -11.76
C PRO A 371 5.39 -22.31 -12.39
N ASP A 372 5.65 -21.70 -13.55
CA ASP A 372 6.94 -21.82 -14.24
C ASP A 372 8.07 -21.22 -13.38
N ALA A 373 7.73 -20.20 -12.56
CA ALA A 373 8.60 -19.70 -11.50
C ALA A 373 7.80 -19.20 -10.29
N THR A 374 8.33 -19.45 -9.09
CA THR A 374 7.92 -18.75 -7.85
C THR A 374 9.08 -17.89 -7.40
N LEU A 375 8.86 -16.58 -7.39
CA LEU A 375 9.83 -15.58 -7.01
C LEU A 375 9.52 -15.14 -5.58
N ARG A 376 10.47 -15.36 -4.67
CA ARG A 376 10.34 -14.96 -3.27
C ARG A 376 10.88 -13.56 -3.06
N ASP A 377 10.15 -12.80 -2.25
CA ASP A 377 10.45 -11.43 -1.89
C ASP A 377 11.72 -11.34 -1.05
N PHE A 378 12.47 -10.27 -1.32
CA PHE A 378 13.65 -9.85 -0.56
C PHE A 378 13.37 -8.58 0.28
N GLY A 379 12.12 -8.11 0.27
CA GLY A 379 11.63 -6.88 0.90
C GLY A 379 10.83 -7.09 2.19
N GLY A 380 10.61 -6.00 2.92
CA GLY A 380 9.75 -6.00 4.11
C GLY A 380 8.25 -5.98 3.76
N ARG A 381 7.39 -5.95 4.79
CA ARG A 381 5.91 -6.09 4.73
C ARG A 381 5.11 -5.08 3.86
N HIS A 382 5.77 -4.23 3.08
CA HIS A 382 5.14 -3.07 2.43
C HIS A 382 5.29 -3.04 0.91
N ARG A 383 6.05 -3.96 0.31
CA ARG A 383 6.25 -4.06 -1.14
C ARG A 383 6.52 -5.50 -1.51
N VAL A 384 6.11 -5.91 -2.71
CA VAL A 384 6.44 -7.23 -3.25
C VAL A 384 7.59 -7.05 -4.23
N ARG A 385 8.74 -7.69 -3.95
CA ARG A 385 9.90 -7.66 -4.84
C ARG A 385 10.20 -9.00 -5.45
N VAL A 386 10.82 -8.94 -6.61
CA VAL A 386 11.26 -10.13 -7.33
C VAL A 386 12.69 -9.93 -7.85
N PRO A 387 13.52 -10.98 -7.88
CA PRO A 387 14.87 -10.86 -8.41
C PRO A 387 14.85 -10.51 -9.91
N GLY A 388 15.84 -9.78 -10.37
CA GLY A 388 16.00 -9.43 -11.76
C GLY A 388 17.37 -8.85 -12.09
N ALA A 389 17.57 -8.49 -13.36
CA ALA A 389 18.81 -7.91 -13.84
C ALA A 389 18.58 -6.97 -15.02
N VAL A 390 19.52 -6.05 -15.24
CA VAL A 390 19.58 -5.20 -16.43
C VAL A 390 21.01 -5.19 -16.95
N ALA A 391 21.21 -5.49 -18.24
CA ALA A 391 22.55 -5.55 -18.82
C ALA A 391 23.24 -4.18 -18.73
N GLY A 392 24.50 -4.19 -18.29
CA GLY A 392 25.31 -3.01 -18.02
C GLY A 392 25.05 -2.34 -16.68
N VAL A 393 23.94 -2.65 -16.00
CA VAL A 393 23.58 -2.04 -14.69
C VAL A 393 23.88 -3.01 -13.55
N GLY A 394 23.48 -4.28 -13.68
CA GLY A 394 23.71 -5.32 -12.68
C GLY A 394 22.47 -6.13 -12.33
N GLU A 395 22.61 -6.98 -11.32
CA GLU A 395 21.53 -7.75 -10.71
C GLU A 395 20.96 -7.04 -9.48
N GLY A 396 19.71 -7.34 -9.13
CA GLY A 396 19.07 -6.84 -7.91
C GLY A 396 17.60 -7.25 -7.88
N SER A 397 16.74 -6.41 -7.30
CA SER A 397 15.31 -6.69 -7.18
C SER A 397 14.44 -5.60 -7.82
N PHE A 398 13.30 -6.00 -8.35
CA PHE A 398 12.27 -5.10 -8.86
C PHE A 398 11.04 -5.16 -7.97
N ILE A 399 10.44 -4.00 -7.69
CA ILE A 399 9.07 -3.95 -7.16
C ILE A 399 8.13 -4.39 -8.27
N VAL A 400 7.20 -5.28 -7.94
CA VAL A 400 6.08 -5.64 -8.83
C VAL A 400 4.99 -4.60 -8.63
N ASP A 401 4.68 -3.84 -9.68
CA ASP A 401 3.77 -2.69 -9.62
C ASP A 401 2.68 -2.83 -10.69
N THR A 402 1.51 -3.35 -10.31
CA THR A 402 0.37 -3.48 -11.21
C THR A 402 -0.32 -2.15 -11.54
N GLY A 403 -0.01 -1.07 -10.81
CA GLY A 403 -0.51 0.28 -11.09
C GLY A 403 0.32 1.01 -12.16
N ALA A 404 1.54 0.56 -12.42
CA ALA A 404 2.43 1.13 -13.42
C ALA A 404 2.16 0.56 -14.83
N THR A 405 1.76 1.41 -15.78
CA THR A 405 1.52 1.01 -17.19
C THR A 405 2.81 0.76 -17.99
N LEU A 406 3.92 1.33 -17.53
CA LEU A 406 5.25 1.21 -18.15
C LEU A 406 5.82 -0.20 -18.00
N ALA A 407 6.83 -0.57 -18.80
CA ALA A 407 7.43 -1.90 -18.69
C ALA A 407 8.36 -2.02 -17.47
N ALA A 408 9.29 -1.08 -17.32
CA ALA A 408 10.13 -0.97 -16.14
C ALA A 408 10.60 0.46 -15.90
N ALA A 409 10.84 0.83 -14.64
CA ALA A 409 11.55 2.05 -14.28
C ALA A 409 12.74 1.67 -13.42
N VAL A 410 13.95 2.02 -13.89
CA VAL A 410 15.22 1.62 -13.27
C VAL A 410 15.87 2.83 -12.64
N ASP A 411 16.18 2.69 -11.35
CA ASP A 411 16.78 3.72 -10.50
C ASP A 411 18.00 3.13 -9.81
N ALA A 412 19.07 3.00 -10.58
CA ALA A 412 20.31 2.36 -10.14
C ALA A 412 21.51 3.22 -10.52
N PRO A 413 22.56 3.33 -9.67
CA PRO A 413 23.77 4.11 -9.97
C PRO A 413 24.40 3.75 -11.32
N GLY A 414 24.33 2.48 -11.73
CA GLY A 414 24.84 1.98 -13.01
C GLY A 414 24.10 2.51 -14.25
N MET A 415 22.89 3.07 -14.10
CA MET A 415 22.10 3.56 -15.25
C MET A 415 22.83 4.65 -16.03
N ARG A 416 23.49 5.58 -15.35
CA ARG A 416 24.20 6.70 -16.01
C ARG A 416 25.32 6.22 -16.92
N THR A 417 25.99 5.14 -16.53
CA THR A 417 27.11 4.55 -17.27
C THR A 417 26.62 3.66 -18.40
N ALA A 418 25.63 2.80 -18.14
CA ALA A 418 25.13 1.83 -19.11
C ALA A 418 24.21 2.43 -20.18
N TYR A 419 23.47 3.49 -19.83
CA TYR A 419 22.48 4.15 -20.69
C TYR A 419 22.64 5.66 -20.55
N PRO A 420 23.65 6.29 -21.19
CA PRO A 420 23.94 7.70 -20.99
C PRO A 420 22.82 8.61 -21.52
N ARG A 421 22.57 9.73 -20.83
CA ARG A 421 21.48 10.69 -21.11
C ARG A 421 21.36 11.15 -22.55
N ARG A 422 22.48 11.27 -23.27
CA ARG A 422 22.52 11.72 -24.67
C ARG A 422 21.71 10.82 -25.61
N ASP A 423 21.50 9.56 -25.21
CA ASP A 423 20.76 8.56 -25.97
C ASP A 423 19.32 8.38 -25.44
N ALA A 424 18.88 9.25 -24.52
CA ALA A 424 17.62 9.10 -23.78
C ALA A 424 16.71 10.32 -23.93
N THR A 425 15.42 10.09 -24.15
CA THR A 425 14.44 11.17 -24.35
C THR A 425 13.87 11.61 -23.00
N PRO A 426 13.93 12.90 -22.63
CA PRO A 426 13.22 13.42 -21.46
C PRO A 426 11.74 13.04 -21.49
N VAL A 427 11.23 12.44 -20.42
CA VAL A 427 9.79 12.19 -20.24
C VAL A 427 9.23 13.41 -19.49
N PRO A 428 8.24 14.14 -20.07
CA PRO A 428 7.58 15.23 -19.36
C PRO A 428 7.03 14.71 -18.04
N ARG A 429 7.30 15.43 -16.93
CA ARG A 429 7.00 15.16 -15.49
C ARG A 429 5.88 14.14 -15.21
N ALA A 430 6.06 12.88 -15.60
CA ALA A 430 5.03 11.88 -15.37
C ALA A 430 5.15 11.38 -13.92
N PHE A 431 6.37 11.34 -13.37
CA PHE A 431 6.64 10.79 -12.03
C PHE A 431 7.81 11.47 -11.27
N SER A 432 8.56 12.40 -11.89
CA SER A 432 9.71 13.07 -11.26
C SER A 432 9.31 14.45 -10.71
N GLU A 433 9.13 14.52 -9.39
CA GLU A 433 8.65 15.73 -8.70
C GLU A 433 9.74 16.51 -7.97
N ARG A 434 10.99 16.03 -7.98
CA ARG A 434 12.10 16.92 -7.63
C ARG A 434 12.20 18.00 -8.70
N PRO A 435 12.13 19.30 -8.35
CA PRO A 435 12.43 20.37 -9.29
C PRO A 435 13.79 20.09 -9.94
N GLY A 436 13.80 19.82 -11.24
CA GLY A 436 15.01 19.50 -12.01
C GLY A 436 15.31 18.01 -12.25
N ALA A 437 14.70 17.08 -11.51
CA ALA A 437 14.83 15.66 -11.83
C ALA A 437 13.96 15.34 -13.04
N VAL A 438 14.57 14.74 -14.06
CA VAL A 438 13.89 14.33 -15.29
C VAL A 438 14.05 12.82 -15.43
N ASP A 439 12.93 12.11 -15.53
CA ASP A 439 12.93 10.71 -15.95
C ASP A 439 13.23 10.67 -17.46
N HIS A 440 13.99 9.68 -17.92
CA HIS A 440 14.31 9.56 -19.34
C HIS A 440 13.80 8.24 -19.91
N ALA A 441 13.13 8.29 -21.05
CA ALA A 441 12.78 7.12 -21.82
C ALA A 441 14.07 6.53 -22.41
N VAL A 442 14.30 5.25 -22.11
CA VAL A 442 15.43 4.46 -22.59
C VAL A 442 14.93 3.13 -23.12
N ARG A 443 15.78 2.46 -23.91
CA ARG A 443 15.56 1.07 -24.31
C ARG A 443 16.56 0.18 -23.58
N LEU A 444 16.11 -0.46 -22.51
CA LEU A 444 16.92 -1.38 -21.73
C LEU A 444 17.29 -2.60 -22.57
N ARG A 445 18.54 -3.01 -22.52
CA ARG A 445 19.02 -4.27 -23.08
C ARG A 445 19.15 -5.28 -21.94
N GLY A 446 18.77 -6.53 -22.20
CA GLY A 446 18.91 -7.62 -21.24
C GLY A 446 18.19 -7.37 -19.92
N LEU A 447 16.98 -6.79 -19.96
CA LEU A 447 16.08 -6.80 -18.81
C LEU A 447 15.73 -8.28 -18.51
N ARG A 448 15.83 -8.68 -17.26
CA ARG A 448 15.48 -10.02 -16.80
C ARG A 448 14.64 -9.94 -15.53
N LEU A 449 13.54 -10.69 -15.51
CA LEU A 449 12.66 -10.86 -14.35
C LEU A 449 12.74 -12.32 -13.90
N GLY A 450 13.43 -12.61 -12.80
CA GLY A 450 13.73 -13.98 -12.39
C GLY A 450 14.44 -14.77 -13.51
N PRO A 451 13.88 -15.90 -13.99
CA PRO A 451 14.45 -16.66 -15.11
C PRO A 451 14.08 -16.10 -16.49
N TYR A 452 13.25 -15.06 -16.58
CA TYR A 452 12.66 -14.60 -17.84
C TYR A 452 13.43 -13.43 -18.45
N PRO A 453 14.24 -13.66 -19.51
CA PRO A 453 14.85 -12.57 -20.26
C PRO A 453 13.80 -11.87 -21.12
N PHE A 454 13.93 -10.55 -21.25
CA PHE A 454 13.17 -9.73 -22.18
C PHE A 454 14.07 -9.27 -23.32
N PRO A 455 13.50 -9.12 -24.54
CA PRO A 455 14.20 -8.38 -25.59
C PRO A 455 14.42 -6.93 -25.17
N ALA A 456 15.03 -6.13 -26.04
CA ALA A 456 15.21 -4.72 -25.75
C ALA A 456 13.85 -4.10 -25.37
N THR A 457 13.75 -3.43 -24.22
CA THR A 457 12.47 -3.05 -23.58
C THR A 457 12.45 -1.56 -23.30
N GLU A 458 11.39 -0.89 -23.75
CA GLU A 458 11.16 0.52 -23.40
C GLU A 458 10.92 0.66 -21.91
N ALA A 459 11.67 1.55 -21.29
CA ALA A 459 11.68 1.71 -19.85
C ALA A 459 12.07 3.14 -19.52
N TRP A 460 11.97 3.48 -18.24
CA TRP A 460 12.42 4.78 -17.77
C TRP A 460 13.69 4.65 -16.94
N ALA A 461 14.66 5.51 -17.23
CA ALA A 461 15.90 5.64 -16.50
C ALA A 461 15.83 6.82 -15.52
N ARG A 462 16.21 6.55 -14.27
CA ARG A 462 16.40 7.56 -13.24
C ARG A 462 17.89 7.64 -12.89
N TYR A 463 18.47 8.83 -13.07
CA TYR A 463 19.91 9.03 -12.91
C TYR A 463 20.29 9.73 -11.60
N GLU A 464 19.37 10.49 -10.99
CA GLU A 464 19.67 11.44 -9.92
C GLU A 464 19.08 11.06 -8.55
N VAL A 465 18.22 10.04 -8.49
CA VAL A 465 17.47 9.74 -7.27
C VAL A 465 18.06 8.49 -6.61
N ARG A 466 19.00 8.64 -5.68
CA ARG A 466 19.34 7.52 -4.82
C ARG A 466 18.14 7.23 -3.89
N ASP A 467 17.83 5.94 -3.71
CA ASP A 467 16.98 5.40 -2.65
C ASP A 467 15.44 5.53 -2.80
N ARG A 468 14.89 5.95 -3.95
CA ARG A 468 13.40 6.05 -4.09
C ARG A 468 12.70 4.69 -3.95
N PHE A 469 13.40 3.63 -4.33
CA PHE A 469 12.92 2.26 -4.19
C PHE A 469 13.37 1.56 -2.91
N ASP A 470 13.91 2.31 -1.94
CA ASP A 470 14.49 1.91 -0.63
C ASP A 470 16.00 1.58 -0.61
N GLY A 471 16.69 1.85 -1.73
CA GLY A 471 18.14 1.67 -1.85
C GLY A 471 18.59 0.22 -2.05
N ARG A 472 17.67 -0.76 -2.09
CA ARG A 472 17.99 -2.19 -2.28
C ARG A 472 17.46 -2.79 -3.58
N GLY A 473 16.71 -2.02 -4.38
CA GLY A 473 16.14 -2.44 -5.66
C GLY A 473 16.83 -1.81 -6.87
N LEU A 474 16.76 -2.49 -8.02
CA LEU A 474 17.06 -1.92 -9.33
C LEU A 474 15.98 -0.94 -9.78
N GLY A 475 14.73 -1.14 -9.37
CA GLY A 475 13.61 -0.42 -9.95
C GLY A 475 12.24 -1.00 -9.60
N LEU A 476 11.28 -0.74 -10.48
CA LEU A 476 10.00 -1.43 -10.54
C LEU A 476 9.77 -2.02 -11.95
N VAL A 477 8.94 -3.06 -12.02
CA VAL A 477 8.36 -3.58 -13.26
C VAL A 477 6.86 -3.39 -13.22
N GLY A 478 6.32 -2.84 -14.31
CA GLY A 478 4.89 -2.54 -14.43
C GLY A 478 4.14 -3.55 -15.30
N MET A 479 2.85 -3.27 -15.51
CA MET A 479 1.99 -4.01 -16.45
C MET A 479 2.52 -4.00 -17.88
N GLY A 480 3.41 -3.07 -18.23
CA GLY A 480 4.13 -3.10 -19.50
C GLY A 480 4.96 -4.39 -19.71
N THR A 481 5.40 -5.02 -18.62
CA THR A 481 6.14 -6.29 -18.60
C THR A 481 5.26 -7.43 -18.08
N LEU A 482 4.47 -7.18 -17.02
CA LEU A 482 3.69 -8.22 -16.36
C LEU A 482 2.56 -8.78 -17.24
N ARG A 483 2.06 -8.01 -18.23
CA ARG A 483 0.99 -8.46 -19.15
C ARG A 483 1.32 -9.72 -19.97
N PHE A 484 2.59 -10.08 -20.05
CA PHE A 484 3.04 -11.27 -20.78
C PHE A 484 2.92 -12.56 -19.96
N PHE A 485 2.50 -12.48 -18.69
CA PHE A 485 2.32 -13.62 -17.80
C PHE A 485 0.90 -13.63 -17.23
N ARG A 486 0.50 -14.79 -16.71
CA ARG A 486 -0.40 -14.81 -15.57
C ARG A 486 0.46 -14.60 -14.31
N VAL A 487 0.08 -13.62 -13.49
CA VAL A 487 0.82 -13.20 -12.30
C VAL A 487 -0.06 -13.39 -11.08
N VAL A 488 0.36 -14.24 -10.14
CA VAL A 488 -0.29 -14.33 -8.83
C VAL A 488 0.62 -13.71 -7.78
N VAL A 489 0.11 -12.72 -7.05
CA VAL A 489 0.81 -12.01 -5.99
C VAL A 489 0.21 -12.43 -4.64
N ASP A 490 1.00 -13.14 -3.85
CA ASP A 490 0.75 -13.36 -2.42
C ASP A 490 1.62 -12.38 -1.62
N ALA A 491 1.07 -11.19 -1.38
CA ALA A 491 1.78 -10.14 -0.65
C ALA A 491 1.99 -10.49 0.83
N ARG A 492 1.23 -11.44 1.40
CA ARG A 492 1.40 -11.89 2.78
C ARG A 492 2.59 -12.83 2.91
N ALA A 493 2.73 -13.77 1.99
CA ALA A 493 3.89 -14.67 1.93
C ALA A 493 5.12 -14.00 1.30
N GLY A 494 4.93 -12.88 0.61
CA GLY A 494 5.98 -12.24 -0.17
C GLY A 494 6.36 -13.13 -1.36
N GLU A 495 5.38 -13.68 -2.06
CA GLU A 495 5.60 -14.56 -3.20
C GLU A 495 4.92 -14.00 -4.46
N VAL A 496 5.58 -14.20 -5.60
CA VAL A 496 5.02 -13.93 -6.93
C VAL A 496 5.17 -15.18 -7.78
N HIS A 497 4.04 -15.72 -8.21
CA HIS A 497 3.99 -16.86 -9.11
C HIS A 497 3.77 -16.38 -10.54
N LEU A 498 4.56 -16.90 -11.47
CA LEU A 498 4.52 -16.53 -12.88
C LEU A 498 4.26 -17.76 -13.74
N TRP A 499 3.31 -17.66 -14.66
CA TRP A 499 3.09 -18.61 -15.76
C TRP A 499 3.33 -17.91 -17.08
N GLU A 500 4.17 -18.50 -17.93
CA GLU A 500 4.43 -17.98 -19.27
C GLU A 500 3.18 -18.07 -20.14
N SER A 501 2.88 -16.98 -20.85
CA SER A 501 1.86 -17.00 -21.90
C SER A 501 2.46 -17.24 -23.28
N ASP A 502 1.61 -17.59 -24.24
CA ASP A 502 1.98 -17.60 -25.66
C ASP A 502 2.51 -16.22 -26.12
N ALA A 503 2.03 -15.13 -25.52
CA ALA A 503 2.51 -13.78 -25.78
C ALA A 503 4.00 -13.65 -25.45
N TYR A 504 4.40 -14.10 -24.25
CA TYR A 504 5.79 -14.07 -23.81
C TYR A 504 6.67 -14.96 -24.70
N ARG A 505 6.21 -16.18 -24.99
CA ARG A 505 6.97 -17.13 -25.82
C ARG A 505 7.21 -16.61 -27.23
N VAL A 506 6.20 -15.98 -27.85
CA VAL A 506 6.34 -15.32 -29.16
C VAL A 506 7.29 -14.13 -29.08
N LEU A 507 7.15 -13.27 -28.07
CA LEU A 507 8.05 -12.14 -27.84
C LEU A 507 9.50 -12.60 -27.69
N ARG A 508 9.74 -13.64 -26.90
CA ARG A 508 11.08 -14.20 -26.65
C ARG A 508 11.67 -14.84 -27.90
N ARG A 509 10.90 -15.64 -28.65
CA ARG A 509 11.38 -16.40 -29.81
C ARG A 509 11.59 -15.52 -31.05
N TYR A 510 10.67 -14.61 -31.31
CA TYR A 510 10.63 -13.85 -32.56
C TYR A 510 10.89 -12.35 -32.39
N GLY A 511 10.91 -11.85 -31.15
CA GLY A 511 11.05 -10.42 -30.89
C GLY A 511 9.83 -9.63 -31.33
N VAL A 512 8.62 -10.20 -31.27
CA VAL A 512 7.41 -9.52 -31.74
C VAL A 512 6.30 -9.55 -30.70
N GLU A 513 5.59 -8.45 -30.57
CA GLU A 513 4.33 -8.37 -29.86
C GLU A 513 3.20 -8.28 -30.88
N ILE A 514 2.23 -9.19 -30.75
CA ILE A 514 1.04 -9.25 -31.60
C ILE A 514 -0.15 -8.86 -30.77
N GLY A 515 -1.01 -8.00 -31.29
CA GLY A 515 -2.28 -7.67 -30.66
C GLY A 515 -3.38 -7.44 -31.68
N GLU A 516 -4.48 -6.85 -31.22
CA GLU A 516 -5.63 -6.51 -32.07
C GLU A 516 -5.91 -5.02 -31.99
N GLU A 517 -6.23 -4.43 -33.14
CA GLU A 517 -6.65 -3.04 -33.31
C GLU A 517 -7.76 -3.02 -34.36
N GLU A 518 -8.94 -2.48 -33.99
CA GLU A 518 -10.11 -2.39 -34.88
C GLU A 518 -10.49 -3.74 -35.53
N GLY A 519 -10.42 -4.82 -34.75
CA GLY A 519 -10.72 -6.19 -35.22
C GLY A 519 -9.67 -6.78 -36.18
N ARG A 520 -8.51 -6.13 -36.32
CA ARG A 520 -7.39 -6.62 -37.15
C ARG A 520 -6.23 -7.07 -36.27
N VAL A 521 -5.61 -8.18 -36.63
CA VAL A 521 -4.39 -8.64 -35.96
C VAL A 521 -3.20 -7.83 -36.46
N VAL A 522 -2.51 -7.16 -35.54
CA VAL A 522 -1.42 -6.24 -35.85
C VAL A 522 -0.15 -6.61 -35.11
N LEU A 523 0.99 -6.36 -35.75
CA LEU A 523 2.30 -6.39 -35.10
C LEU A 523 2.43 -5.11 -34.27
N ARG A 524 2.05 -5.13 -32.99
CA ARG A 524 2.14 -3.94 -32.11
C ARG A 524 3.57 -3.45 -31.96
N ARG A 525 4.52 -4.38 -31.89
CA ARG A 525 5.93 -4.09 -31.65
C ARG A 525 6.81 -5.11 -32.34
N VAL A 526 7.86 -4.65 -33.02
CA VAL A 526 8.87 -5.50 -33.64
C VAL A 526 10.26 -5.11 -33.13
N GLU A 527 10.88 -6.02 -32.38
CA GLU A 527 12.23 -5.92 -31.84
C GLU A 527 13.28 -6.45 -32.80
N ARG A 528 14.55 -6.10 -32.55
CA ARG A 528 15.68 -6.72 -33.23
C ARG A 528 15.65 -8.23 -33.04
N GLY A 529 15.38 -8.92 -34.14
CA GLY A 529 15.10 -10.34 -34.19
C GLY A 529 14.76 -10.77 -35.62
N PRO A 530 14.35 -12.03 -35.81
CA PRO A 530 14.15 -12.55 -37.15
C PRO A 530 13.11 -11.80 -37.98
N LEU A 531 12.01 -11.33 -37.36
CA LEU A 531 10.98 -10.57 -38.07
C LEU A 531 11.47 -9.18 -38.51
N SER A 532 12.22 -8.47 -37.66
CA SER A 532 12.82 -7.20 -38.05
C SER A 532 13.87 -7.35 -39.17
N ALA A 533 14.59 -8.48 -39.21
CA ALA A 533 15.54 -8.77 -40.29
C ALA A 533 14.83 -8.96 -41.63
N ALA A 534 13.57 -9.40 -41.58
CA ALA A 534 12.66 -9.48 -42.71
C ALA A 534 11.92 -8.16 -43.00
N ARG A 535 12.39 -7.05 -42.41
CA ARG A 535 11.91 -5.66 -42.59
C ARG A 535 10.49 -5.37 -42.10
N LEU A 536 9.91 -6.25 -41.27
CA LEU A 536 8.61 -6.01 -40.64
C LEU A 536 8.69 -4.90 -39.59
N ARG A 537 7.59 -4.16 -39.42
CA ARG A 537 7.47 -2.99 -38.54
C ARG A 537 6.22 -3.05 -37.67
N GLY A 538 6.23 -2.24 -36.60
CA GLY A 538 5.04 -2.02 -35.79
C GLY A 538 3.91 -1.39 -36.61
N GLY A 539 2.67 -1.81 -36.37
CA GLY A 539 1.45 -1.35 -37.06
C GLY A 539 1.07 -2.16 -38.30
N GLU A 540 1.92 -3.09 -38.76
CA GLU A 540 1.60 -3.94 -39.92
C GLU A 540 0.54 -5.00 -39.57
N VAL A 541 -0.37 -5.26 -40.50
CA VAL A 541 -1.50 -6.18 -40.28
C VAL A 541 -1.10 -7.59 -40.65
N LEU A 542 -1.19 -8.54 -39.72
CA LEU A 542 -0.87 -9.94 -39.96
C LEU A 542 -2.08 -10.67 -40.55
N ARG A 543 -1.97 -11.15 -41.79
CA ARG A 543 -3.06 -11.80 -42.55
C ARG A 543 -3.00 -13.32 -42.52
N ALA A 544 -1.79 -13.89 -42.62
CA ALA A 544 -1.60 -15.34 -42.60
C ALA A 544 -0.22 -15.73 -42.06
N ILE A 545 -0.12 -16.94 -41.51
CA ILE A 545 1.12 -17.59 -41.07
C ILE A 545 1.14 -19.01 -41.66
N GLU A 546 2.20 -19.39 -42.37
CA GLU A 546 2.31 -20.69 -43.05
C GLU A 546 1.11 -20.99 -43.96
N GLY A 547 0.65 -19.97 -44.70
CA GLY A 547 -0.53 -20.06 -45.57
C GLY A 547 -1.87 -20.11 -44.84
N LEU A 548 -1.89 -20.21 -43.51
CA LEU A 548 -3.12 -20.25 -42.71
C LEU A 548 -3.58 -18.83 -42.34
N PRO A 549 -4.85 -18.46 -42.61
CA PRO A 549 -5.35 -17.15 -42.28
C PRO A 549 -5.39 -16.93 -40.76
N VAL A 550 -5.03 -15.72 -40.35
CA VAL A 550 -5.05 -15.28 -38.95
C VAL A 550 -6.35 -14.54 -38.67
N ARG A 551 -7.13 -15.00 -37.68
CA ARG A 551 -8.42 -14.43 -37.28
C ARG A 551 -8.33 -13.52 -36.07
N ASP A 552 -7.51 -13.92 -35.10
CA ASP A 552 -7.33 -13.25 -33.82
C ASP A 552 -5.87 -13.36 -33.35
N ALA A 553 -5.46 -12.51 -32.42
CA ALA A 553 -4.08 -12.46 -31.93
C ALA A 553 -3.67 -13.74 -31.19
N ALA A 554 -4.61 -14.40 -30.51
CA ALA A 554 -4.32 -15.65 -29.81
C ALA A 554 -3.99 -16.79 -30.79
N GLN A 555 -4.76 -16.90 -31.88
CA GLN A 555 -4.52 -17.83 -32.98
C GLN A 555 -3.19 -17.52 -33.65
N ALA A 556 -2.89 -16.25 -33.93
CA ALA A 556 -1.63 -15.85 -34.56
C ALA A 556 -0.41 -16.29 -33.72
N ARG A 557 -0.48 -16.10 -32.40
CA ARG A 557 0.58 -16.53 -31.48
C ARG A 557 0.74 -18.05 -31.48
N ARG A 558 -0.36 -18.82 -31.41
CA ARG A 558 -0.33 -20.29 -31.48
C ARG A 558 0.28 -20.79 -32.80
N LEU A 559 -0.12 -20.18 -33.93
CA LEU A 559 0.42 -20.52 -35.25
C LEU A 559 1.93 -20.28 -35.31
N LEU A 560 2.42 -19.12 -34.85
CA LEU A 560 3.86 -18.81 -34.77
C LEU A 560 4.65 -19.79 -33.88
N LEU A 561 4.08 -20.20 -32.75
CA LEU A 561 4.72 -21.17 -31.86
C LEU A 561 4.76 -22.58 -32.47
N GLY A 562 3.77 -22.93 -33.30
CA GLY A 562 3.68 -24.20 -34.01
C GLY A 562 4.67 -24.37 -35.17
N VAL A 563 5.25 -23.28 -35.68
CA VAL A 563 6.20 -23.33 -36.81
C VAL A 563 7.46 -24.14 -36.45
N ARG A 564 7.72 -25.16 -37.27
CA ARG A 564 8.91 -26.03 -37.21
C ARG A 564 9.80 -25.73 -38.42
N GLY A 565 11.12 -25.71 -38.25
CA GLY A 565 12.05 -25.67 -39.39
C GLY A 565 12.82 -24.37 -39.62
N GLY A 566 13.02 -23.51 -38.62
CA GLY A 566 13.99 -22.41 -38.71
C GLY A 566 13.57 -21.24 -39.62
N ARG A 567 12.41 -21.31 -40.28
CA ARG A 567 11.84 -20.26 -41.13
C ARG A 567 10.34 -20.17 -40.88
N VAL A 568 9.80 -18.96 -40.98
CA VAL A 568 8.37 -18.66 -40.89
C VAL A 568 7.93 -17.84 -42.09
N HIS A 569 6.86 -18.27 -42.76
CA HIS A 569 6.20 -17.61 -43.86
C HIS A 569 5.04 -16.77 -43.33
N LEU A 570 5.11 -15.46 -43.53
CA LEU A 570 4.11 -14.50 -43.09
C LEU A 570 3.51 -13.78 -44.30
N ARG A 571 2.19 -13.60 -44.29
CA ARG A 571 1.52 -12.65 -45.19
C ARG A 571 1.08 -11.44 -44.38
N VAL A 572 1.59 -10.27 -44.72
CA VAL A 572 1.31 -9.01 -44.02
C VAL A 572 0.65 -8.00 -44.95
N GLY A 573 -0.31 -7.26 -44.43
CA GLY A 573 -0.91 -6.09 -45.06
C GLY A 573 -0.09 -4.84 -44.74
N LEU A 574 0.34 -4.17 -45.80
CA LEU A 574 1.07 -2.90 -45.79
C LEU A 574 0.13 -1.78 -46.29
N PRO A 575 0.47 -0.49 -46.07
CA PRO A 575 -0.31 0.63 -46.60
C PRO A 575 -0.47 0.62 -48.12
N TRP A 576 0.41 -0.08 -48.86
CA TRP A 576 0.46 -0.14 -50.32
C TRP A 576 0.16 -1.53 -50.91
N GLY A 577 -0.32 -2.50 -50.12
CA GLY A 577 -0.67 -3.83 -50.61
C GLY A 577 -0.34 -4.96 -49.64
N GLU A 578 -0.30 -6.20 -50.14
CA GLU A 578 0.13 -7.37 -49.35
C GLU A 578 1.56 -7.76 -49.70
N ALA A 579 2.30 -8.26 -48.70
CA ALA A 579 3.64 -8.81 -48.89
C ALA A 579 3.75 -10.19 -48.24
N GLU A 580 4.42 -11.10 -48.94
CA GLU A 580 4.90 -12.36 -48.37
C GLU A 580 6.32 -12.18 -47.86
N VAL A 581 6.53 -12.56 -46.60
CA VAL A 581 7.78 -12.35 -45.88
C VAL A 581 8.22 -13.67 -45.29
N VAL A 582 9.47 -14.06 -45.58
CA VAL A 582 10.11 -15.23 -44.96
C VAL A 582 11.10 -14.73 -43.92
N ALA A 583 10.85 -15.03 -42.65
CA ALA A 583 11.75 -14.71 -41.56
C ALA A 583 12.38 -15.98 -41.00
N ALA A 584 13.63 -15.93 -40.52
CA ALA A 584 14.21 -17.06 -39.80
C ALA A 584 13.46 -17.30 -38.46
N SER A 585 13.57 -18.48 -37.86
CA SER A 585 13.28 -18.68 -36.44
C SER A 585 14.60 -18.96 -35.73
N ARG A 586 14.81 -18.35 -34.57
CA ARG A 586 15.99 -18.65 -33.73
C ARG A 586 15.99 -20.08 -33.24
#